data_AF-A0A350CWH3-F1
#
_entry.id   AF-A0A350CWH3-F1
#
_cell.length_a   1.000
_cell.length_b   1.000
_cell.length_c   1.000
_cell.angle_alpha   90.00
_cell.angle_beta   90.00
_cell.angle_gamma   90.00
#
_symmetry.space_group_name_H-M   'P 1'
#
loop_
_entity.id
_entity.type
_entity.pdbx_description
1 polymer ?
#
loop_
_entity_poly.entity_id
_entity_poly.type
_entity_poly.pdbx_seq_one_letter_code
_entity_poly.pdbx_strand_id
1 'polypeptide(L)'
;MKAAIFYFTMSGNTELAAKEVAEATGAPLVRLHAEPPYTVDDIDWTHPDARCTREHKDHSLLPRVKPFGVDISSLDTVFIGFPIW
;
A
#
# COMPACT_ATOMS: atom_id res chain seq x y z
N MET A 1 -16.87 8.57 -14.67
CA MET A 1 -16.47 7.82 -13.47
C MET A 1 -15.06 8.24 -13.11
N LYS A 2 -14.85 8.84 -11.93
CA LYS A 2 -13.53 9.20 -11.40
C LYS A 2 -13.00 8.06 -10.57
N ALA A 3 -11.83 7.54 -10.92
CA ALA A 3 -11.20 6.45 -10.20
C ALA A 3 -9.74 6.81 -9.85
N ALA A 4 -9.19 6.14 -8.85
CA ALA A 4 -7.75 6.13 -8.59
C ALA A 4 -7.32 4.77 -8.03
N ILE A 5 -6.05 4.43 -8.26
CA ILE A 5 -5.45 3.17 -7.82
C ILE A 5 -4.43 3.48 -6.74
N PHE A 6 -4.80 3.22 -5.50
CA PHE A 6 -3.91 3.33 -4.36
C PHE A 6 -3.17 2.02 -4.17
N TYR A 7 -1.85 2.05 -3.99
CA TYR A 7 -1.09 0.83 -3.76
C TYR A 7 0.07 1.02 -2.79
N PHE A 8 0.33 -0.01 -1.98
CA PHE A 8 1.53 -0.13 -1.15
C PHE A 8 2.42 -1.25 -1.71
N THR A 9 3.75 -1.07 -1.65
CA THR A 9 4.70 -2.11 -2.06
C THR A 9 6.05 -1.94 -1.38
N MET A 10 6.69 -3.07 -1.08
CA MET A 10 8.06 -3.13 -0.57
C MET A 10 9.04 -3.62 -1.63
N SER A 11 8.66 -4.66 -2.40
CA SER A 11 9.52 -5.30 -3.42
C SER A 11 9.16 -4.95 -4.86
N GLY A 12 8.11 -4.15 -5.09
CA GLY A 12 7.70 -3.70 -6.43
C GLY A 12 6.61 -4.55 -7.10
N ASN A 13 6.32 -5.77 -6.63
CA ASN A 13 5.33 -6.65 -7.28
C ASN A 13 3.92 -6.03 -7.36
N THR A 14 3.45 -5.41 -6.29
CA THR A 14 2.16 -4.72 -6.29
C THR A 14 2.14 -3.50 -7.22
N GLU A 15 3.29 -2.85 -7.44
CA GLU A 15 3.39 -1.72 -8.37
C GLU A 15 3.27 -2.18 -9.81
N LEU A 16 3.82 -3.35 -10.16
CA LEU A 16 3.63 -3.96 -11.48
C LEU A 16 2.14 -4.24 -11.73
N ALA A 17 1.47 -4.91 -10.79
CA ALA A 17 0.03 -5.17 -10.91
C ALA A 17 -0.81 -3.88 -10.95
N ALA A 18 -0.45 -2.86 -10.16
CA ALA A 18 -1.15 -1.58 -10.18
C ALA A 18 -1.03 -0.89 -11.56
N LYS A 19 0.14 -0.97 -12.21
CA LYS A 19 0.36 -0.46 -13.57
C LYS A 19 -0.52 -1.17 -14.60
N GLU A 20 -0.66 -2.50 -14.52
CA GLU A 20 -1.59 -3.24 -15.39
C GLU A 20 -3.05 -2.79 -15.21
N VAL A 21 -3.48 -2.55 -13.95
CA VAL A 21 -4.82 -2.02 -13.67
C VAL A 21 -4.97 -0.59 -14.21
N ALA A 22 -3.92 0.24 -14.11
CA ALA A 22 -3.93 1.60 -14.65
C ALA A 22 -4.05 1.59 -16.18
N GLU A 23 -3.33 0.70 -16.87
CA GLU A 23 -3.45 0.50 -18.32
C GLU A 23 -4.87 0.09 -18.74
N ALA A 24 -5.49 -0.82 -18.00
CA ALA A 24 -6.83 -1.31 -18.31
C ALA A 24 -7.95 -0.29 -18.03
N THR A 25 -7.75 0.62 -17.08
CA THR A 25 -8.81 1.52 -16.58
C THR A 25 -8.60 2.99 -16.94
N GLY A 26 -7.38 3.38 -17.30
CA GLY A 26 -6.96 4.78 -17.43
C GLY A 26 -6.89 5.54 -16.10
N ALA A 27 -7.05 4.86 -14.96
CA ALA A 27 -7.05 5.51 -13.64
C ALA A 27 -5.61 5.85 -13.18
N PRO A 28 -5.39 7.01 -12.53
CA PRO A 28 -4.09 7.39 -12.01
C PRO A 28 -3.64 6.51 -10.84
N LEU A 29 -2.32 6.29 -10.78
CA LEU A 29 -1.62 5.59 -9.71
C LEU A 29 -1.31 6.52 -8.53
N VAL A 30 -1.55 6.05 -7.32
CA VAL A 30 -1.24 6.73 -6.06
C VAL A 30 -0.46 5.79 -5.16
N ARG A 31 0.85 6.01 -5.02
CA ARG A 31 1.68 5.18 -4.13
C ARG A 31 1.49 5.60 -2.67
N LEU A 32 1.18 4.63 -1.83
CA LEU A 32 1.12 4.78 -0.38
C LEU A 32 2.52 4.59 0.21
N HIS A 33 2.90 5.48 1.12
CA HIS A 33 4.16 5.44 1.83
C HIS A 33 3.91 5.38 3.33
N ALA A 34 4.49 4.37 4.00
CA ALA A 34 4.43 4.27 5.45
C ALA A 34 5.28 5.37 6.12
N GLU A 35 4.88 5.76 7.32
CA GLU A 35 5.59 6.69 8.20
C GLU A 35 5.69 6.10 9.63
N PRO A 36 6.88 5.64 10.07
CA PRO A 36 8.13 5.61 9.33
C PRO A 36 8.15 4.58 8.19
N PRO A 37 9.01 4.75 7.17
CA PRO A 37 9.21 3.74 6.13
C PRO A 37 9.63 2.39 6.71
N TYR A 38 9.19 1.28 6.09
CA TYR A 38 9.70 -0.04 6.42
C TYR A 38 11.13 -0.21 5.89
N THR A 39 11.98 -0.80 6.71
CA THR A 39 13.32 -1.28 6.34
C THR A 39 13.26 -2.73 5.85
N VAL A 40 14.41 -3.27 5.44
CA VAL A 40 14.53 -4.70 5.10
C VAL A 40 14.30 -5.58 6.33
N ASP A 41 14.85 -5.18 7.48
CA ASP A 41 14.68 -5.93 8.75
C ASP A 41 13.22 -5.89 9.23
N ASP A 42 12.51 -4.78 8.96
CA ASP A 42 11.10 -4.65 9.32
C ASP A 42 10.18 -5.62 8.57
N ILE A 43 10.61 -6.12 7.40
CA ILE A 43 9.81 -7.01 6.55
C ILE A 43 10.28 -8.47 6.58
N ASP A 44 11.26 -8.81 7.42
CA ASP A 44 11.71 -10.18 7.62
C ASP A 44 10.69 -10.97 8.47
N TRP A 45 9.68 -11.51 7.80
CA TRP A 45 8.62 -12.31 8.41
C TRP A 45 9.12 -13.57 9.13
N THR A 46 10.36 -14.01 8.88
CA THR A 46 10.96 -15.14 9.60
C THR A 46 11.39 -14.76 11.02
N HIS A 47 11.57 -13.46 11.29
CA HIS A 47 11.89 -12.93 12.60
C HIS A 47 10.60 -12.60 13.39
N PRO A 48 10.38 -13.21 14.58
CA PRO A 48 9.17 -12.99 15.37
C PRO A 48 8.93 -11.53 15.78
N ASP A 49 10.04 -10.80 16.00
CA ASP A 49 10.02 -9.37 16.35
C ASP A 49 10.22 -8.44 15.16
N ALA A 50 10.15 -8.92 13.91
CA ALA A 50 10.07 -8.00 12.78
C ALA A 50 8.78 -7.16 12.90
N ARG A 51 8.85 -5.91 12.42
CA ARG A 51 7.72 -4.99 12.48
C ARG A 51 6.49 -5.56 11.76
N CYS A 52 6.66 -6.14 10.57
CA CYS A 52 5.56 -6.77 9.82
C CYS A 52 4.90 -7.90 10.62
N THR A 53 5.70 -8.75 11.30
CA THR A 53 5.20 -9.86 12.11
C THR A 53 4.40 -9.37 13.32
N ARG A 54 4.86 -8.30 13.99
CA ARG A 54 4.13 -7.72 15.12
C ARG A 54 2.83 -7.07 14.67
N GLU A 55 2.85 -6.26 13.62
CA GLU A 55 1.66 -5.58 13.07
C GLU A 55 0.63 -6.57 12.52
N HIS A 56 1.08 -7.66 11.89
CA HIS A 56 0.19 -8.74 11.43
C HIS A 56 -0.48 -9.47 12.60
N LYS A 57 0.20 -9.66 13.73
CA LYS A 57 -0.35 -10.34 14.91
C LYS A 57 -1.25 -9.43 15.76
N ASP A 58 -0.91 -8.15 15.87
CA ASP A 58 -1.62 -7.17 16.67
C ASP A 58 -2.27 -6.11 15.77
N HIS A 59 -3.54 -6.34 15.45
CA HIS A 59 -4.33 -5.45 14.58
C HIS A 59 -4.63 -4.08 15.19
N SER A 60 -4.27 -3.83 16.47
CA SER A 60 -4.33 -2.48 17.04
C SER A 60 -3.18 -1.59 16.57
N LEU A 61 -2.10 -2.20 16.05
CA LEU A 61 -0.97 -1.49 15.46
C LEU A 61 -1.33 -1.07 14.04
N LEU A 62 -1.73 0.19 13.87
CA LEU A 62 -2.05 0.77 12.57
C LEU A 62 -0.88 1.64 12.07
N PRO A 63 -0.11 1.18 11.06
CA PRO A 63 0.97 1.98 10.48
C PRO A 63 0.44 3.30 9.94
N ARG A 64 1.12 4.40 10.25
CA ARG A 64 0.74 5.70 9.68
C ARG A 64 1.12 5.74 8.21
N VAL A 65 0.28 6.39 7.42
CA VAL A 65 0.51 6.63 5.98
C VAL A 65 0.80 8.11 5.79
N LYS A 66 1.83 8.43 5.00
CA LYS A 66 2.12 9.82 4.62
C LYS A 66 0.94 10.41 3.85
N PRO A 67 0.67 11.73 3.96
CA PRO A 67 -0.32 12.39 3.12
C PRO A 67 -0.04 12.12 1.63
N PHE A 68 -1.04 11.64 0.91
CA PHE A 68 -0.95 11.26 -0.51
C PHE A 68 -1.57 12.31 -1.46
N GLY A 69 -2.11 13.42 -0.91
CA GLY A 69 -2.51 14.59 -1.69
C GLY A 69 -3.71 14.39 -2.64
N VAL A 70 -4.53 13.35 -2.42
CA VAL A 70 -5.71 13.03 -3.24
C VAL A 70 -6.98 13.21 -2.41
N ASP A 71 -7.95 13.96 -2.93
CA ASP A 71 -9.29 14.05 -2.36
C ASP A 71 -10.13 12.83 -2.76
N ILE A 72 -10.17 11.84 -1.87
CA ILE A 72 -10.90 10.58 -2.06
C ILE A 72 -12.42 10.81 -2.13
N SER A 73 -12.95 11.87 -1.51
CA SER A 73 -14.40 12.15 -1.52
C SER A 73 -14.95 12.47 -2.92
N SER A 74 -14.05 12.82 -3.84
CA SER A 74 -14.37 13.12 -5.24
C SER A 74 -14.33 11.89 -6.18
N LEU A 75 -13.95 10.72 -5.68
CA LEU A 75 -13.78 9.50 -6.46
C LEU A 75 -15.03 8.62 -6.38
N ASP A 76 -15.44 8.08 -7.52
CA ASP A 76 -16.51 7.08 -7.62
C ASP A 76 -16.00 5.66 -7.31
N THR A 77 -14.73 5.39 -7.68
CA THR A 77 -14.10 4.08 -7.53
C THR A 77 -12.69 4.20 -6.95
N VAL A 78 -12.37 3.36 -5.97
CA VAL A 78 -11.05 3.26 -5.37
C VAL A 78 -10.55 1.83 -5.53
N PHE A 79 -9.42 1.64 -6.22
CA PHE A 79 -8.69 0.37 -6.21
C PHE A 79 -7.63 0.43 -5.10
N ILE A 80 -7.47 -0.65 -4.35
CA ILE A 80 -6.49 -0.75 -3.26
C ILE A 80 -5.63 -2.00 -3.51
N GLY A 81 -4.34 -1.78 -3.82
CA GLY A 81 -3.35 -2.84 -4.03
C GLY A 81 -2.38 -2.96 -2.85
N PHE A 82 -2.10 -4.18 -2.41
CA PHE A 82 -1.14 -4.45 -1.34
C PHE A 82 -0.48 -5.82 -1.52
N PRO A 83 0.73 -6.04 -0.97
CA PRO A 83 1.30 -7.38 -0.84
C PRO A 83 0.49 -8.19 0.17
N ILE A 84 0.49 -9.52 0.02
CA ILE A 84 0.02 -10.42 1.07
C ILE A 84 1.16 -10.60 2.08
N TRP A 85 0.88 -10.28 3.34
CA TRP A 85 1.74 -10.46 4.51
C TRP A 85 1.03 -11.35 5.52
#